data_AF-A0A949ZGM5-F1
#
_entry.id   AF-A0A949ZGM5-F1
#
_cell.length_a   1.000
_cell.length_b   1.000
_cell.length_c   1.000
_cell.angle_alpha   90.00
_cell.angle_beta   90.00
_cell.angle_gamma   90.00
#
_symmetry.space_group_name_H-M   'P 1'
#
loop_
_entity.id
_entity.type
_entity.pdbx_description
1 polymer ?
#
loop_
_entity_poly.entity_id
_entity_poly.type
_entity_poly.pdbx_seq_one_letter_code
_entity_poly.pdbx_strand_id
1 'polypeptide(L)'
;MNSPVLLLVILLLLFLVAGFVSSQQRSIDFAGPLRLWLWARDVRRMQRRDRFPETLRRSYWSPREYQRDSRLLQSIGYGVVNEQRSDPYEELPAGVSLVGRRQPARRRVPMFYVLYEHHEVR
;
A
#
# COMPACT_ATOMS: atom_id res chain seq x y z
N MET A 1 24.52 -9.45 44.07
CA MET A 1 25.04 -8.46 43.09
C MET A 1 23.87 -7.94 42.27
N ASN A 2 23.19 -6.90 42.78
CA ASN A 2 22.11 -6.22 42.07
C ASN A 2 22.76 -5.16 41.18
N SER A 3 23.04 -5.52 39.94
CA SER A 3 23.71 -4.62 39.01
C SER A 3 22.66 -3.71 38.35
N PRO A 4 22.59 -2.41 38.70
CA PRO A 4 21.72 -1.46 38.00
C PRO A 4 22.01 -1.42 36.49
N VAL A 5 23.19 -1.84 36.07
CA VAL A 5 23.58 -2.00 34.67
C VAL A 5 22.74 -3.07 33.95
N LEU A 6 22.42 -4.17 34.63
CA LEU A 6 21.61 -5.26 34.06
C LEU A 6 20.17 -4.79 33.79
N LEU A 7 19.61 -3.99 34.70
CA LEU A 7 18.30 -3.36 34.50
C LEU A 7 18.31 -2.38 33.32
N LEU A 8 19.39 -1.60 33.17
CA LEU A 8 19.54 -0.63 32.08
C LEU A 8 19.63 -1.31 30.71
N VAL A 9 20.37 -2.43 30.63
CA VAL A 9 20.47 -3.25 29.41
C VAL A 9 19.13 -3.87 29.04
N ILE A 10 18.39 -4.39 30.03
CA ILE A 10 17.05 -4.97 29.80
C ILE A 10 16.07 -3.89 29.30
N LEU A 11 16.08 -2.70 29.90
CA LEU A 11 15.22 -1.59 29.46
C LEU A 11 15.57 -1.13 28.05
N LEU A 12 16.85 -1.07 27.69
CA LEU A 12 17.30 -0.71 26.35
C LEU A 12 16.85 -1.74 25.31
N LEU A 13 16.97 -3.03 25.62
CA LEU A 13 16.47 -4.13 24.78
C LEU A 13 14.96 -4.06 24.61
N LEU A 14 14.21 -3.83 25.70
CA LEU A 14 12.76 -3.67 25.64
C LEU A 14 12.35 -2.46 24.79
N PHE A 15 13.08 -1.35 24.89
CA PHE A 15 12.81 -0.16 24.09
C PHE A 15 13.10 -0.38 22.59
N LEU A 16 14.19 -1.08 22.26
CA LEU A 16 14.51 -1.46 20.89
C LEU A 16 13.48 -2.43 20.31
N VAL A 17 13.06 -3.43 21.08
CA VAL A 17 12.02 -4.38 20.67
C VAL A 17 10.67 -3.68 20.53
N ALA A 18 10.29 -2.79 21.45
CA ALA A 18 9.06 -2.02 21.37
C ALA A 18 9.06 -1.06 20.16
N GLY A 19 10.17 -0.38 19.90
CA GLY A 19 10.33 0.46 18.71
C GLY A 19 10.24 -0.33 17.41
N PHE A 20 10.83 -1.53 17.39
CA PHE A 20 10.76 -2.44 16.24
C PHE A 20 9.34 -2.97 16.01
N VAL A 21 8.65 -3.40 17.07
CA VAL A 21 7.27 -3.91 17.05
C VAL A 21 6.28 -2.81 16.66
N SER A 22 6.51 -1.57 17.09
CA SER A 22 5.70 -0.40 16.71
C SER A 22 5.80 -0.09 15.22
N SER A 23 6.98 -0.29 14.60
CA SER A 23 7.13 -0.15 13.14
C SER A 23 6.41 -1.25 12.34
N GLN A 24 6.05 -2.35 12.99
CA GLN A 24 5.48 -3.56 12.38
C GLN A 24 3.97 -3.69 12.62
N GLN A 25 3.26 -2.58 12.88
CA GLN A 25 1.80 -2.53 12.77
C GLN A 25 1.38 -2.65 11.29
N ARG A 26 1.66 -3.80 10.70
CA ARG A 26 1.10 -4.26 9.43
C ARG A 26 -0.36 -4.57 9.68
N SER A 27 -1.23 -3.60 9.40
CA SER A 27 -2.63 -3.88 9.16
C SER A 27 -2.70 -5.01 8.13
N ILE A 28 -3.25 -6.17 8.52
CA ILE A 28 -3.40 -7.31 7.63
C ILE A 28 -4.39 -6.90 6.54
N ASP A 29 -3.88 -6.54 5.37
CA ASP A 29 -4.68 -6.10 4.24
C ASP A 29 -5.17 -7.32 3.44
N PHE A 30 -6.30 -7.88 3.88
CA PHE A 30 -6.95 -8.99 3.18
C PHE A 30 -7.43 -8.62 1.77
N ALA A 31 -7.63 -7.33 1.48
CA ALA A 31 -8.07 -6.87 0.17
C ALA A 31 -6.93 -6.84 -0.87
N GLY A 32 -5.66 -6.81 -0.44
CA GLY A 32 -4.50 -6.76 -1.33
C GLY A 32 -4.40 -7.97 -2.28
N PRO A 33 -4.38 -9.21 -1.78
CA PRO A 33 -4.33 -10.41 -2.61
C PRO A 33 -5.51 -10.52 -3.60
N LEU A 34 -6.72 -10.16 -3.16
CA LEU A 34 -7.92 -10.18 -4.00
C LEU A 34 -7.81 -9.18 -5.16
N ARG A 35 -7.36 -7.95 -4.90
CA ARG A 35 -7.14 -6.94 -5.95
C ARG A 35 -6.12 -7.38 -6.98
N LEU A 36 -4.99 -7.95 -6.52
CA LEU A 36 -3.97 -8.48 -7.43
C LEU A 36 -4.51 -9.59 -8.34
N TRP A 37 -5.34 -10.48 -7.78
CA TRP A 37 -5.96 -11.54 -8.57
C TRP A 37 -6.92 -10.97 -9.63
N LEU A 38 -7.70 -9.94 -9.27
CA LEU A 38 -8.60 -9.26 -10.20
C LEU A 38 -7.82 -8.58 -11.34
N TRP A 39 -6.74 -7.87 -11.05
CA TRP A 39 -5.90 -7.24 -12.09
C TRP A 39 -5.23 -8.27 -13.00
N ALA A 40 -4.69 -9.36 -12.44
CA ALA A 40 -4.11 -10.44 -13.24
C ALA A 40 -5.16 -11.15 -14.13
N ARG A 41 -6.41 -11.24 -13.67
CA ARG A 41 -7.53 -11.75 -14.47
C ARG A 41 -7.93 -10.77 -15.57
N ASP A 42 -7.91 -9.48 -15.28
CA ASP A 42 -8.23 -8.40 -16.21
C ASP A 42 -7.21 -8.34 -17.36
N VAL A 43 -5.92 -8.35 -17.05
CA VAL A 43 -4.82 -8.45 -18.03
C VAL A 43 -4.99 -9.67 -18.93
N ARG A 44 -5.26 -10.84 -18.35
CA ARG A 44 -5.51 -12.07 -19.13
C ARG A 44 -6.73 -11.94 -20.04
N ARG A 45 -7.75 -11.18 -19.64
CA ARG A 45 -8.92 -10.91 -20.49
C ARG A 45 -8.59 -9.96 -21.64
N MET A 46 -7.78 -8.94 -21.40
CA MET A 46 -7.29 -8.02 -22.44
C MET A 46 -6.51 -8.78 -23.50
N GLN A 47 -5.53 -9.59 -23.07
CA GLN A 47 -4.73 -10.44 -23.96
C GLN A 47 -5.58 -11.41 -24.78
N ARG A 48 -6.57 -12.07 -24.16
CA ARG A 48 -7.46 -13.01 -24.87
C ARG A 48 -8.36 -12.34 -25.90
N ARG A 49 -8.70 -11.07 -25.71
CA ARG A 49 -9.61 -10.32 -26.57
C ARG A 49 -8.89 -9.43 -27.57
N ASP A 50 -7.58 -9.34 -27.47
CA ASP A 50 -6.74 -8.41 -28.21
C ASP A 50 -7.28 -6.97 -28.17
N ARG A 51 -7.75 -6.58 -26.98
CA ARG A 51 -8.29 -5.24 -26.71
C ARG A 51 -7.62 -4.65 -25.50
N PHE A 52 -6.79 -3.66 -25.76
CA PHE A 52 -6.07 -2.90 -24.76
C PHE A 52 -6.66 -1.49 -24.71
N PRO A 53 -7.30 -1.10 -23.59
CA PRO A 53 -7.66 0.29 -23.38
C PRO A 53 -6.47 1.22 -23.58
N GLU A 54 -6.67 2.34 -24.27
CA GLU A 54 -5.61 3.33 -24.49
C GLU A 54 -5.05 3.85 -23.16
N THR A 55 -5.91 4.02 -22.15
CA THR A 55 -5.49 4.43 -20.80
C THR A 55 -6.04 3.53 -19.70
N LEU A 56 -5.25 3.31 -18.66
CA LEU A 56 -5.62 2.55 -17.47
C LEU A 56 -5.32 3.36 -16.20
N ARG A 57 -6.34 3.54 -15.36
CA ARG A 57 -6.19 4.16 -14.03
C ARG A 57 -6.12 3.07 -12.96
N ARG A 58 -5.08 3.09 -12.13
CA ARG A 58 -4.90 2.14 -11.03
C ARG A 58 -4.56 2.88 -9.73
N SER A 59 -4.99 2.28 -8.62
CA SER A 59 -4.68 2.76 -7.28
C SER A 59 -4.06 1.63 -6.46
N TYR A 60 -2.89 1.85 -5.88
CA TYR A 60 -2.15 0.84 -5.14
C TYR A 60 -2.04 1.20 -3.67
N TRP A 61 -2.22 0.21 -2.80
CA TRP A 61 -2.22 0.39 -1.35
C TRP A 61 -0.86 0.07 -0.72
N SER A 62 0.05 -0.50 -1.49
CA SER A 62 1.43 -0.70 -1.08
C SER A 62 2.40 -0.60 -2.26
N PRO A 63 3.68 -0.29 -2.00
CA PRO A 63 4.72 -0.28 -3.04
C PRO A 63 4.88 -1.63 -3.75
N ARG A 64 4.62 -2.75 -3.03
CA ARG A 64 4.74 -4.10 -3.60
C ARG A 64 3.65 -4.41 -4.62
N GLU A 65 2.43 -3.96 -4.35
CA GLU A 65 1.31 -4.09 -5.28
C GLU A 65 1.60 -3.30 -6.56
N TYR A 66 2.04 -2.05 -6.41
CA TYR A 66 2.41 -1.19 -7.52
C TYR A 66 3.52 -1.83 -8.38
N GLN A 67 4.65 -2.21 -7.79
CA GLN A 67 5.77 -2.79 -8.53
C GLN A 67 5.39 -4.07 -9.28
N ARG A 68 4.57 -4.93 -8.68
CA ARG A 68 4.17 -6.19 -9.31
C ARG A 68 3.22 -5.95 -10.49
N ASP A 69 2.20 -5.12 -10.30
CA ASP A 69 1.23 -4.83 -11.36
C ASP A 69 1.86 -4.00 -12.48
N SER A 70 2.73 -3.03 -12.15
CA SER A 70 3.45 -2.22 -13.14
C SER A 70 4.32 -3.09 -14.06
N ARG A 71 5.02 -4.10 -13.52
CA ARG A 71 5.80 -5.03 -14.35
C ARG A 71 4.91 -5.87 -15.27
N LEU A 72 3.75 -6.29 -14.78
CA LEU A 72 2.78 -7.02 -15.58
C LEU A 72 2.23 -6.15 -16.71
N LEU A 73 1.84 -4.92 -16.41
CA LEU A 73 1.35 -3.93 -17.38
C LEU A 73 2.42 -3.55 -18.42
N GLN A 74 3.67 -3.35 -18.00
CA GLN A 74 4.79 -3.12 -18.92
C GLN A 74 5.00 -4.28 -19.89
N SER A 75 4.84 -5.53 -19.43
CA SER A 75 4.98 -6.72 -20.30
C SER A 75 3.92 -6.82 -21.41
N ILE A 76 2.82 -6.06 -21.29
CA ILE A 76 1.74 -5.99 -22.27
C ILE A 76 1.63 -4.60 -22.92
N GLY A 77 2.69 -3.79 -22.88
CA GLY A 77 2.79 -2.53 -23.62
C GLY A 77 2.34 -1.26 -22.88
N TYR A 78 1.97 -1.33 -21.61
CA TYR A 78 1.60 -0.12 -20.87
C TYR A 78 2.80 0.58 -20.21
N GLY A 79 2.91 1.89 -20.43
CA GLY A 79 3.84 2.79 -19.73
C GLY A 79 3.13 3.63 -18.68
N VAL A 80 3.87 4.14 -17.70
CA VAL A 80 3.36 5.10 -16.70
C VAL A 80 3.44 6.50 -17.27
N VAL A 81 2.32 7.22 -17.29
CA VAL A 81 2.24 8.61 -17.77
C VAL A 81 2.16 9.59 -16.61
N ASN A 82 1.46 9.22 -15.55
CA ASN A 82 1.35 10.03 -14.34
C ASN A 82 1.36 9.13 -13.10
N GLU A 83 2.13 9.53 -12.10
CA GLU A 83 2.20 8.88 -10.80
C GLU A 83 2.04 9.94 -9.71
N GLN A 84 1.00 9.77 -8.88
CA GLN A 84 0.80 10.56 -7.69
C GLN A 84 0.95 9.67 -6.46
N ARG A 85 1.75 10.13 -5.50
CA ARG A 85 1.99 9.45 -4.23
C ARG A 85 1.33 10.20 -3.08
N SER A 86 0.69 9.46 -2.18
CA SER A 86 -0.01 9.95 -1.00
C SER A 86 0.53 9.31 0.28
N ASP A 87 0.30 9.99 1.40
CA ASP A 87 0.52 9.40 2.72
C ASP A 87 -0.46 8.22 2.92
N PRO A 88 -0.01 7.04 3.36
CA PRO A 88 -0.89 5.89 3.61
C PRO A 88 -1.98 6.16 4.65
N TYR A 89 -1.85 7.19 5.49
CA TYR A 89 -2.83 7.51 6.52
C TYR A 89 -3.28 8.97 6.42
N GLU A 90 -4.58 9.17 6.21
CA GLU A 90 -5.20 10.49 6.30
C GLU A 90 -5.88 10.64 7.67
N GLU A 91 -5.68 11.81 8.28
CA GLU A 91 -6.38 12.20 9.50
C GLU A 91 -7.81 12.61 9.14
N LEU A 92 -8.81 11.90 9.66
CA LEU A 92 -10.18 12.37 9.52
C LEU A 92 -10.40 13.57 10.44
N PRO A 93 -11.12 14.61 9.98
CA PRO A 93 -11.58 15.66 10.87
C PRO A 93 -12.37 15.01 12.01
N ALA A 94 -12.14 15.49 13.24
CA ALA A 94 -12.74 14.92 14.44
C ALA A 94 -14.27 15.00 14.39
N GLY A 95 -14.90 13.97 13.82
CA GLY A 95 -16.35 13.79 13.80
C GLY A 95 -16.84 13.32 15.16
N VAL A 96 -17.93 13.94 15.62
CA VAL A 96 -18.57 13.77 16.93
C VAL A 96 -18.62 12.30 17.36
N SER A 97 -17.79 11.94 18.35
CA SER A 97 -17.88 10.64 19.01
C SER A 97 -18.96 10.72 20.09
N LEU A 98 -19.99 9.87 20.00
CA LEU A 98 -20.99 9.65 21.06
C LEU A 98 -20.39 9.07 22.35
N VAL A 99 -19.15 8.56 22.30
CA VAL A 99 -18.48 7.91 23.43
C VAL A 99 -17.02 8.39 23.53
N GLY A 100 -16.80 9.45 24.30
CA GLY A 100 -15.69 9.60 25.26
C GLY A 100 -14.20 9.54 24.84
N ARG A 101 -13.81 9.24 23.60
CA ARG A 101 -12.38 9.30 23.20
C ARG A 101 -12.20 10.00 21.87
N ARG A 102 -11.74 11.25 21.97
CA ARG A 102 -11.40 12.16 20.87
C ARG A 102 -10.00 11.82 20.32
N GLN A 103 -9.81 10.63 19.75
CA GLN A 103 -8.64 10.36 18.94
C GLN A 103 -8.98 10.62 17.46
N PRO A 104 -8.15 11.35 16.71
CA PRO A 104 -8.36 11.49 15.27
C PRO A 104 -8.33 10.10 14.64
N ALA A 105 -9.44 9.70 14.02
CA ALA A 105 -9.51 8.43 13.32
C ALA A 105 -8.58 8.52 12.10
N ARG A 106 -7.54 7.67 12.05
CA ARG A 106 -6.68 7.55 10.87
C ARG A 106 -7.33 6.59 9.90
N ARG A 107 -7.65 7.07 8.70
CA ARG A 107 -8.14 6.21 7.61
C ARG A 107 -6.98 5.86 6.70
N ARG A 108 -6.85 4.57 6.40
CA ARG A 108 -5.90 4.11 5.39
C ARG A 108 -6.42 4.43 4.00
N VAL A 109 -5.56 5.04 3.18
CA VAL A 109 -5.84 5.39 1.78
C VAL A 109 -4.84 4.71 0.84
N PRO A 110 -5.14 4.59 -0.47
CA PRO A 110 -4.14 4.19 -1.46
C PRO A 110 -2.89 5.07 -1.34
N MET A 111 -1.72 4.48 -1.54
CA MET A 111 -0.43 5.18 -1.52
C MET A 111 -0.02 5.70 -2.89
N PHE A 112 -0.50 5.07 -3.96
CA PHE A 112 -0.15 5.42 -5.34
C PHE A 112 -1.41 5.50 -6.19
N TYR A 113 -1.52 6.56 -6.99
CA TYR A 113 -2.51 6.73 -8.03
C TYR A 113 -1.75 6.87 -9.35
N VAL A 114 -1.93 5.91 -10.25
CA VAL A 114 -1.11 5.79 -11.45
C VAL A 114 -2.01 5.76 -12.67
N LEU A 115 -1.68 6.59 -13.65
CA LEU A 115 -2.24 6.57 -15.00
C LEU A 115 -1.24 5.90 -15.92
N TYR A 116 -1.70 4.85 -16.57
CA TYR A 116 -0.96 4.13 -17.60
C TYR A 116 -1.55 4.44 -18.97
N GLU A 117 -0.70 4.36 -19.98
CA GLU A 117 -1.06 4.46 -21.39
C GLU A 117 -0.49 3.27 -22.15
N HIS A 118 -1.28 2.72 -23.08
CA HIS A 118 -0.86 1.61 -23.91
C HIS A 118 -0.05 2.13 -25.09
N HIS A 119 1.23 1.79 -25.12
CA HIS A 119 2.07 2.06 -26.27
C HIS A 119 1.90 0.91 -27.25
N GLU A 120 1.13 1.12 -28.32
CA GLU A 120 1.16 0.24 -29.47
C GLU A 120 2.60 0.24 -30.02
N VAL A 121 3.29 -0.90 -29.91
CA VAL A 121 4.55 -1.11 -30.63
C VAL A 121 4.16 -1.24 -32.10
N ARG A 122 4.22 -0.11 -32.81
CA ARG A 122 3.98 -0.04 -34.25
C ARG A 122 5.19 -0.52 -35.04
#